data_AF-A0A3D3S2G1-F1
#
_entry.id   AF-A0A3D3S2G1-F1
#
_cell.length_a   1.000
_cell.length_b   1.000
_cell.length_c   1.000
_cell.angle_alpha   90.00
_cell.angle_beta   90.00
_cell.angle_gamma   90.00
#
_symmetry.space_group_name_H-M   'P 1'
#
loop_
_entity.id
_entity.type
_entity.pdbx_description
1 polymer ?
#
loop_
_entity_poly.entity_id
_entity_poly.type
_entity_poly.pdbx_seq_one_letter_code
_entity_poly.pdbx_strand_id
1 'polypeptide(L)'
;MPDLTCPLPITDYPNVLLAHGAGGQLMHQLLDTLIVPALGPALTPAGHDAAVLPTPPGQPALTTDSYVVRPLFFPGGDIGRLAVYGTVNDLAMAGAVPLALTLGLIIEEGLPTETLWRVLLSVREAALDAGVRIVTGDTKVVERGHGDGLYINTGGFGTVPPGAGLHPERIRAGDAVLVSGDLGRHGIAVLAQREGLAFESPVHSDCAPLHRTVAALQEAGVDLHCARDLTRGGLAGAVVELAAEAGCDIELDQARLPVSGPVAAACELLGLDPLQVACEGRLGGFAGHGGLRRP
;
A
#
# COMPACT_ATOMS: atom_id res chain seq x y z
N MET A 1 7.92 -18.33 1.59
CA MET A 1 6.76 -17.88 2.37
C MET A 1 7.09 -18.12 3.83
N PRO A 2 6.97 -17.15 4.75
CA PRO A 2 6.84 -17.49 6.15
C PRO A 2 5.53 -18.26 6.32
N ASP A 3 5.60 -19.42 6.97
CA ASP A 3 4.45 -20.25 7.28
C ASP A 3 3.55 -19.49 8.26
N LEU A 4 2.37 -19.05 7.81
CA LEU A 4 1.37 -18.33 8.62
C LEU A 4 0.67 -19.29 9.59
N THR A 5 1.42 -19.98 10.45
CA THR A 5 0.89 -20.96 11.41
C THR A 5 0.56 -20.30 12.75
N CYS A 6 -0.18 -19.17 12.72
CA CYS A 6 -0.84 -18.68 13.92
C CYS A 6 -2.26 -19.24 13.93
N PRO A 7 -2.59 -20.18 14.84
CA PRO A 7 -3.88 -20.85 14.80
C PRO A 7 -5.01 -19.84 15.02
N LEU A 8 -6.06 -19.94 14.20
CA LEU A 8 -7.30 -19.19 14.40
C LEU A 8 -7.82 -19.47 15.82
N PRO A 9 -8.15 -18.43 16.62
CA PRO A 9 -8.85 -18.60 17.88
C PRO A 9 -10.16 -19.36 17.63
N ILE A 10 -10.58 -20.23 18.53
CA ILE A 10 -11.85 -20.95 18.36
C ILE A 10 -12.97 -19.90 18.29
N THR A 11 -13.56 -19.74 17.11
CA THR A 11 -14.67 -18.82 16.89
C THR A 11 -15.97 -19.60 16.90
N ASP A 12 -16.95 -19.12 17.67
CA ASP A 12 -18.30 -19.71 17.70
C ASP A 12 -18.99 -19.66 16.32
N TYR A 13 -18.50 -18.80 15.42
CA TYR A 13 -19.09 -18.53 14.10
C TYR A 13 -18.07 -18.73 12.97
N PRO A 14 -18.30 -19.65 12.02
CA PRO A 14 -17.39 -19.90 10.90
C PRO A 14 -17.37 -18.76 9.86
N ASN A 15 -18.38 -17.87 9.89
CA ASN A 15 -18.49 -16.71 9.01
C ASN A 15 -18.89 -15.46 9.79
N VAL A 16 -18.56 -14.29 9.25
CA VAL A 16 -18.98 -13.00 9.79
C VAL A 16 -20.48 -12.80 9.55
N LEU A 17 -21.24 -12.59 10.64
CA LEU A 17 -22.67 -12.24 10.63
C LEU A 17 -22.88 -10.73 10.61
N LEU A 18 -24.02 -10.27 10.11
CA LEU A 18 -24.42 -8.85 10.16
C LEU A 18 -24.35 -8.27 11.57
N ALA A 19 -24.72 -9.08 12.58
CA ALA A 19 -24.71 -8.67 13.98
C ALA A 19 -23.31 -8.37 14.55
N HIS A 20 -22.23 -8.84 13.91
CA HIS A 20 -20.86 -8.43 14.27
C HIS A 20 -20.56 -6.96 13.94
N GLY A 21 -21.38 -6.29 13.13
CA GLY A 21 -21.23 -4.86 12.80
C GLY A 21 -22.19 -3.92 13.54
N ALA A 22 -23.02 -4.45 14.46
CA ALA A 22 -24.15 -3.73 15.04
C ALA A 22 -23.84 -3.00 16.38
N GLY A 23 -22.59 -2.97 16.84
CA GLY A 23 -22.23 -2.29 18.10
C GLY A 23 -22.50 -3.09 19.39
N GLY A 24 -23.08 -4.28 19.30
CA GLY A 24 -23.51 -5.09 20.44
C GLY A 24 -22.47 -6.10 20.93
N GLN A 25 -22.92 -7.11 21.68
CA GLN A 25 -22.07 -8.16 22.26
C GLN A 25 -21.26 -8.92 21.20
N LEU A 26 -21.87 -9.22 20.05
CA LEU A 26 -21.18 -9.92 18.96
C LEU A 26 -20.04 -9.09 18.35
N MET A 27 -20.20 -7.76 18.22
CA MET A 27 -19.10 -6.91 17.76
C MET A 27 -17.92 -6.94 18.73
N HIS A 28 -18.18 -6.82 20.03
CA HIS A 28 -17.13 -6.96 21.05
C HIS A 28 -16.46 -8.33 20.99
N GLN A 29 -17.23 -9.40 20.81
CA GLN A 29 -16.69 -10.74 20.61
C GLN A 29 -15.76 -10.80 19.39
N LEU A 30 -16.15 -10.23 18.24
CA LEU A 30 -15.29 -10.19 17.04
C LEU A 30 -13.98 -9.42 17.32
N LEU A 31 -14.08 -8.28 17.99
CA LEU A 31 -12.91 -7.47 18.35
C LEU A 31 -11.97 -8.24 19.29
N ASP A 32 -12.48 -8.75 20.39
CA ASP A 32 -11.69 -9.35 21.47
C ASP A 32 -11.13 -10.72 21.11
N THR A 33 -11.85 -11.50 20.30
CA THR A 33 -11.45 -12.88 19.97
C THR A 33 -10.71 -12.99 18.65
N LEU A 34 -10.85 -12.02 17.74
CA LEU A 34 -10.30 -12.11 16.39
C LEU A 34 -9.44 -10.90 16.02
N ILE A 35 -9.98 -9.69 16.03
CA ILE A 35 -9.25 -8.51 15.49
C ILE A 35 -8.06 -8.13 16.37
N VAL A 36 -8.30 -7.92 17.67
CA VAL A 36 -7.26 -7.54 18.63
C VAL A 36 -6.18 -8.62 18.73
N PRO A 37 -6.50 -9.93 18.87
CA PRO A 37 -5.49 -10.98 18.87
C PRO A 37 -4.71 -11.10 17.55
N ALA A 38 -5.37 -10.93 16.40
CA ALA A 38 -4.69 -11.01 15.10
C ALA A 38 -3.65 -9.90 14.95
N LEU A 39 -4.03 -8.65 15.27
CA LEU A 39 -3.14 -7.49 15.20
C LEU A 39 -2.03 -7.57 16.25
N GLY A 40 -2.34 -8.06 17.46
CA GLY A 40 -1.38 -8.34 18.52
C GLY A 40 -0.35 -7.23 18.71
N PRO A 41 0.95 -7.48 18.53
CA PRO A 41 2.00 -6.48 18.74
C PRO A 41 1.99 -5.32 17.73
N ALA A 42 1.25 -5.38 16.61
CA ALA A 42 1.10 -4.24 15.71
C ALA A 42 0.08 -3.23 16.24
N LEU A 43 -0.86 -3.67 17.08
CA LEU A 43 -1.86 -2.81 17.72
C LEU A 43 -1.22 -2.08 18.90
N THR A 44 -1.32 -0.75 18.91
CA THR A 44 -1.14 0.02 20.14
C THR A 44 -2.52 0.23 20.72
N PRO A 45 -2.78 -0.14 22.00
CA PRO A 45 -4.08 0.10 22.61
C PRO A 45 -4.48 1.55 22.43
N ALA A 46 -5.60 1.78 21.73
CA ALA A 46 -6.16 3.10 21.61
C ALA A 46 -6.55 3.62 23.00
N GLY A 47 -6.70 4.94 23.13
CA GLY A 47 -7.47 5.51 24.23
C GLY A 47 -8.94 5.09 24.14
N HIS A 48 -9.87 5.96 24.55
CA HIS A 48 -11.30 5.68 24.43
C HIS A 48 -11.76 5.72 22.95
N ASP A 49 -12.15 6.89 22.44
CA ASP A 49 -12.69 7.02 21.07
C ASP A 49 -11.66 7.49 20.04
N ALA A 50 -10.47 7.89 20.50
CA ALA A 50 -9.41 8.41 19.64
C ALA A 50 -8.01 8.01 20.12
N ALA A 51 -7.11 7.81 19.17
CA ALA A 51 -5.69 7.73 19.45
C ALA A 51 -5.13 9.14 19.70
N VAL A 52 -4.40 9.32 20.81
CA VAL A 52 -3.67 10.56 21.09
C VAL A 52 -2.20 10.26 20.88
N LEU A 53 -1.61 10.88 19.86
CA LEU A 53 -0.21 10.66 19.48
C LEU A 53 0.64 11.89 19.79
N PRO A 54 1.87 11.71 20.30
CA PRO A 54 2.85 12.78 20.30
C PRO A 54 3.26 13.08 18.84
N THR A 55 3.43 14.36 18.52
CA THR A 55 3.95 14.79 17.22
C THR A 55 5.44 15.11 17.33
N PRO A 56 6.33 14.32 16.70
CA PRO A 56 7.75 14.66 16.60
C PRO A 56 7.98 16.01 15.89
N PRO A 57 9.18 16.61 16.02
CA PRO A 57 9.52 17.82 15.27
C PRO A 57 9.39 17.62 13.75
N GLY A 58 8.81 18.60 13.06
CA GLY A 58 8.54 18.54 11.63
C GLY A 58 7.13 19.02 11.30
N GLN A 59 6.70 18.82 10.05
CA GLN A 59 5.32 19.08 9.63
C GLN A 59 4.51 17.78 9.67
N PRO A 60 3.30 17.77 10.27
CA PRO A 60 2.45 16.60 10.24
C PRO A 60 2.00 16.30 8.80
N ALA A 61 2.09 15.04 8.41
CA ALA A 61 1.55 14.53 7.15
C ALA A 61 0.44 13.52 7.43
N LEU A 62 -0.65 13.65 6.69
CA LEU A 62 -1.78 12.74 6.73
C LEU A 62 -2.12 12.27 5.32
N THR A 63 -2.44 10.99 5.20
CA THR A 63 -2.99 10.41 3.97
C THR A 63 -4.09 9.41 4.33
N THR A 64 -4.89 9.03 3.35
CA THR A 64 -5.81 7.91 3.47
C THR A 64 -6.02 7.27 2.11
N ASP A 65 -6.18 5.96 2.11
CA ASP A 65 -6.58 5.24 0.92
C ASP A 65 -7.51 4.07 1.26
N SER A 66 -8.28 3.66 0.26
CA SER A 66 -9.24 2.55 0.38
C SER A 66 -8.92 1.46 -0.62
N TYR A 67 -8.77 0.25 -0.11
CA TYR A 67 -8.29 -0.91 -0.83
C TYR A 67 -9.45 -1.85 -1.12
N VAL A 68 -9.66 -2.09 -2.42
CA VAL A 68 -10.77 -2.87 -2.98
C VAL A 68 -10.28 -3.94 -3.96
N VAL A 69 -9.02 -4.38 -3.78
CA VAL A 69 -8.37 -5.32 -4.69
C VAL A 69 -9.09 -6.67 -4.73
N ARG A 70 -9.21 -7.23 -5.93
CA ARG A 70 -9.75 -8.57 -6.15
C ARG A 70 -8.84 -9.37 -7.08
N PRO A 71 -8.48 -10.62 -6.70
CA PRO A 71 -8.85 -11.33 -5.47
C PRO A 71 -8.20 -10.77 -4.19
N LEU A 72 -8.71 -11.11 -3.00
CA LEU A 72 -8.15 -10.65 -1.72
C LEU A 72 -6.70 -11.14 -1.49
N PHE A 73 -6.35 -12.29 -2.06
CA PHE A 73 -5.00 -12.88 -2.01
C PHE A 73 -4.49 -13.13 -3.41
N PHE A 74 -3.26 -12.71 -3.67
CA PHE A 74 -2.63 -12.81 -4.98
C PHE A 74 -1.15 -13.16 -4.92
N PRO A 75 -0.54 -13.63 -6.03
CA PRO A 75 0.89 -13.88 -6.07
C PRO A 75 1.67 -12.64 -5.62
N GLY A 76 2.40 -12.76 -4.51
CA GLY A 76 3.22 -11.68 -3.95
C GLY A 76 2.53 -10.77 -2.94
N GLY A 77 1.23 -10.93 -2.65
CA GLY A 77 0.57 -10.10 -1.64
C GLY A 77 -0.89 -10.45 -1.37
N ASP A 78 -1.53 -9.57 -0.60
CA ASP A 78 -2.95 -9.63 -0.27
C ASP A 78 -3.42 -8.22 0.10
N ILE A 79 -4.74 -8.06 0.26
CA ILE A 79 -5.36 -6.78 0.61
C ILE A 79 -4.82 -6.18 1.92
N GLY A 80 -4.39 -7.01 2.88
CA GLY A 80 -3.85 -6.55 4.16
C GLY A 80 -2.48 -5.90 4.03
N ARG A 81 -1.55 -6.57 3.34
CA ARG A 81 -0.23 -5.98 2.98
C ARG A 81 -0.39 -4.73 2.14
N LEU A 82 -1.26 -4.80 1.14
CA LEU A 82 -1.54 -3.69 0.24
C LEU A 82 -2.01 -2.46 1.02
N ALA A 83 -2.95 -2.65 1.96
CA ALA A 83 -3.49 -1.55 2.74
C ALA A 83 -2.44 -0.83 3.58
N VAL A 84 -1.58 -1.60 4.27
CA VAL A 84 -0.51 -1.01 5.07
C VAL A 84 0.54 -0.34 4.19
N TYR A 85 1.06 -1.04 3.19
CA TYR A 85 2.18 -0.55 2.39
C TYR A 85 1.78 0.63 1.51
N GLY A 86 0.60 0.62 0.87
CA GLY A 86 0.13 1.75 0.08
C GLY A 86 0.05 3.04 0.90
N THR A 87 -0.56 2.99 2.09
CA THR A 87 -0.69 4.16 2.96
C THR A 87 0.67 4.62 3.52
N VAL A 88 1.58 3.69 3.79
CA VAL A 88 2.98 3.99 4.14
C VAL A 88 3.72 4.65 2.97
N ASN A 89 3.45 4.21 1.74
CA ASN A 89 4.07 4.73 0.53
C ASN A 89 3.63 6.17 0.26
N ASP A 90 2.34 6.48 0.39
CA ASP A 90 1.81 7.84 0.27
C ASP A 90 2.54 8.83 1.21
N LEU A 91 2.70 8.45 2.49
CA LEU A 91 3.45 9.26 3.45
C LEU A 91 4.90 9.45 3.00
N ALA A 92 5.54 8.39 2.51
CA ALA A 92 6.90 8.46 1.99
C ALA A 92 7.01 9.37 0.76
N MET A 93 5.98 9.44 -0.09
CA MET A 93 5.96 10.31 -1.28
C MET A 93 5.88 11.80 -0.91
N ALA A 94 5.40 12.14 0.29
CA ALA A 94 5.49 13.48 0.85
C ALA A 94 6.85 13.76 1.54
N GLY A 95 7.75 12.78 1.61
CA GLY A 95 8.98 12.83 2.40
C GLY A 95 8.74 12.66 3.90
N ALA A 96 7.58 12.17 4.31
CA ALA A 96 7.26 11.94 5.72
C ALA A 96 7.86 10.62 6.20
N VAL A 97 8.28 10.61 7.47
CA VAL A 97 8.54 9.38 8.23
C VAL A 97 7.19 8.88 8.75
N PRO A 98 6.73 7.68 8.34
CA PRO A 98 5.49 7.09 8.84
C PRO A 98 5.59 6.76 10.33
N LEU A 99 4.54 7.05 11.10
CA LEU A 99 4.54 6.84 12.56
C LEU A 99 3.40 5.93 13.01
N ALA A 100 2.21 6.10 12.43
CA ALA A 100 1.01 5.38 12.85
C ALA A 100 0.01 5.24 11.71
N LEU A 101 -0.80 4.19 11.78
CA LEU A 101 -1.92 3.96 10.89
C LEU A 101 -3.23 3.80 11.67
N THR A 102 -4.34 4.18 11.04
CA THR A 102 -5.69 3.75 11.43
C THR A 102 -6.13 2.59 10.53
N LEU A 103 -7.03 1.73 11.01
CA LEU A 103 -7.55 0.58 10.26
C LEU A 103 -9.08 0.54 10.28
N GLY A 104 -9.71 0.92 9.17
CA GLY A 104 -11.14 0.76 8.94
C GLY A 104 -11.44 -0.50 8.14
N LEU A 105 -12.37 -1.33 8.62
CA LEU A 105 -12.79 -2.57 7.96
C LEU A 105 -14.26 -2.48 7.56
N ILE A 106 -14.55 -2.75 6.29
CA ILE A 106 -15.92 -2.93 5.78
C ILE A 106 -16.01 -4.37 5.28
N ILE A 107 -16.76 -5.18 6.02
CA ILE A 107 -16.81 -6.63 5.87
C ILE A 107 -18.17 -7.02 5.32
N GLU A 108 -18.21 -7.84 4.27
CA GLU A 108 -19.49 -8.38 3.79
C GLU A 108 -19.96 -9.53 4.69
N GLU A 109 -21.25 -9.55 5.03
CA GLU A 109 -21.86 -10.68 5.72
C GLU A 109 -21.68 -11.99 4.93
N GLY A 110 -21.14 -12.99 5.61
CA GLY A 110 -20.82 -14.29 5.02
C GLY A 110 -19.35 -14.46 4.67
N LEU A 111 -18.51 -13.43 4.85
CA LEU A 111 -17.06 -13.60 4.73
C LEU A 111 -16.58 -14.68 5.74
N PRO A 112 -15.79 -15.69 5.31
CA PRO A 112 -15.23 -16.66 6.22
C PRO A 112 -14.34 -16.01 7.27
N THR A 113 -14.54 -16.39 8.53
CA THR A 113 -13.77 -15.87 9.68
C THR A 113 -12.26 -16.14 9.53
N GLU A 114 -11.91 -17.29 8.95
CA GLU A 114 -10.54 -17.67 8.59
C GLU A 114 -9.90 -16.72 7.55
N THR A 115 -10.68 -16.27 6.57
CA THR A 115 -10.21 -15.31 5.57
C THR A 115 -9.88 -13.98 6.23
N LEU A 116 -10.77 -13.48 7.09
CA LEU A 116 -10.54 -12.24 7.83
C LEU A 116 -9.30 -12.35 8.73
N TRP A 117 -9.14 -13.46 9.45
CA TRP A 117 -7.97 -13.72 10.28
C TRP A 117 -6.67 -13.65 9.48
N ARG A 118 -6.59 -14.36 8.36
CA ARG A 118 -5.40 -14.34 7.48
C ARG A 118 -5.06 -12.94 6.98
N VAL A 119 -6.06 -12.15 6.60
CA VAL A 119 -5.85 -10.75 6.19
C VAL A 119 -5.30 -9.91 7.35
N LEU A 120 -5.86 -10.04 8.55
CA LEU A 120 -5.40 -9.29 9.72
C LEU A 120 -4.00 -9.69 10.19
N LEU A 121 -3.63 -10.97 10.07
CA LEU A 121 -2.24 -11.41 10.28
C LEU A 121 -1.30 -10.74 9.28
N SER A 122 -1.73 -10.60 8.02
CA SER A 122 -0.96 -9.92 6.99
C SER A 122 -0.81 -8.42 7.27
N VAL A 123 -1.89 -7.75 7.71
CA VAL A 123 -1.85 -6.36 8.21
C VAL A 123 -0.85 -6.23 9.35
N ARG A 124 -0.90 -7.13 10.35
CA ARG A 124 0.07 -7.13 11.46
C ARG A 124 1.50 -7.21 10.94
N GLU A 125 1.79 -8.20 10.11
CA GLU A 125 3.14 -8.42 9.58
C GLU A 125 3.63 -7.22 8.79
N ALA A 126 2.79 -6.65 7.93
CA ALA A 126 3.12 -5.49 7.14
C ALA A 126 3.37 -4.26 8.02
N ALA A 127 2.56 -4.05 9.06
CA ALA A 127 2.74 -2.92 9.97
C ALA A 127 4.06 -3.03 10.75
N LEU A 128 4.37 -4.24 11.25
CA LEU A 128 5.65 -4.51 11.92
C LEU A 128 6.84 -4.38 10.97
N ASP A 129 6.74 -4.89 9.74
CA ASP A 129 7.77 -4.70 8.73
C ASP A 129 7.95 -3.22 8.41
N ALA A 130 6.89 -2.44 8.24
CA ALA A 130 7.01 -1.02 7.98
C ALA A 130 7.41 -0.19 9.22
N GLY A 131 7.57 -0.80 10.39
CA GLY A 131 7.92 -0.11 11.63
C GLY A 131 6.81 0.82 12.16
N VAL A 132 5.57 0.62 11.74
CA VAL A 132 4.40 1.42 12.15
C VAL A 132 3.48 0.61 13.05
N ARG A 133 2.57 1.31 13.73
CA ARG A 133 1.56 0.71 14.59
C ARG A 133 0.16 1.08 14.14
N ILE A 134 -0.77 0.15 14.30
CA ILE A 134 -2.20 0.45 14.19
C ILE A 134 -2.61 1.07 15.53
N VAL A 135 -3.11 2.31 15.52
CA VAL A 135 -3.38 3.06 16.77
C VAL A 135 -4.85 3.25 17.06
N THR A 136 -5.71 3.09 16.05
CA THR A 136 -7.17 3.07 16.19
C THR A 136 -7.77 2.42 14.94
N GLY A 137 -9.06 2.11 14.98
CA GLY A 137 -9.76 1.51 13.85
C GLY A 137 -11.26 1.51 14.02
N ASP A 138 -11.93 1.02 12.99
CA ASP A 138 -13.38 0.84 12.97
C ASP A 138 -13.73 -0.46 12.25
N THR A 139 -14.86 -1.06 12.61
CA THR A 139 -15.38 -2.25 11.94
C THR A 139 -16.85 -2.07 11.61
N LYS A 140 -17.20 -2.32 10.35
CA LYS A 140 -18.56 -2.33 9.83
C LYS A 140 -18.81 -3.63 9.09
N VAL A 141 -20.03 -4.14 9.23
CA VAL A 141 -20.51 -5.29 8.46
C VAL A 141 -21.67 -4.82 7.60
N VAL A 142 -21.56 -5.03 6.30
CA VAL A 142 -22.63 -4.76 5.32
C VAL A 142 -23.39 -6.05 5.01
N GLU A 143 -24.64 -5.91 4.57
CA GLU A 143 -25.47 -7.04 4.17
C GLU A 143 -24.83 -7.80 3.00
N ARG A 144 -25.13 -9.10 2.91
CA ARG A 144 -24.70 -9.93 1.77
C ARG A 144 -25.16 -9.31 0.45
N GLY A 145 -24.28 -9.28 -0.54
CA GLY A 145 -24.49 -8.68 -1.85
C GLY A 145 -24.23 -7.17 -1.92
N HIS A 146 -23.89 -6.52 -0.79
CA HIS A 146 -23.56 -5.09 -0.73
C HIS A 146 -22.07 -4.81 -0.50
N GLY A 147 -21.22 -5.84 -0.56
CA GLY A 147 -19.76 -5.78 -0.61
C GLY A 147 -19.21 -6.84 -1.57
N ASP A 148 -17.89 -6.88 -1.77
CA ASP A 148 -17.19 -7.94 -2.51
C ASP A 148 -16.19 -8.64 -1.55
N GLY A 149 -16.73 -9.18 -0.45
CA GLY A 149 -15.97 -9.83 0.62
C GLY A 149 -15.40 -8.88 1.69
N LEU A 150 -14.40 -8.06 1.36
CA LEU A 150 -13.70 -7.21 2.32
C LEU A 150 -13.13 -5.96 1.65
N TYR A 151 -13.40 -4.79 2.23
CA TYR A 151 -12.68 -3.55 1.93
C TYR A 151 -11.94 -3.06 3.16
N ILE A 152 -10.77 -2.47 2.94
CA ILE A 152 -9.95 -1.89 4.01
C ILE A 152 -9.72 -0.42 3.68
N ASN A 153 -9.94 0.44 4.66
CA ASN A 153 -9.42 1.81 4.63
C ASN A 153 -8.28 1.91 5.65
N THR A 154 -7.20 2.57 5.27
CA THR A 154 -6.14 2.95 6.20
C THR A 154 -5.92 4.45 6.10
N GLY A 155 -5.85 5.10 7.26
CA GLY A 155 -5.35 6.46 7.39
C GLY A 155 -3.91 6.40 7.88
N GLY A 156 -3.04 7.24 7.33
CA GLY A 156 -1.64 7.34 7.71
C GLY A 156 -1.34 8.64 8.42
N PHE A 157 -0.53 8.57 9.48
CA PHE A 157 0.06 9.73 10.13
C PHE A 157 1.58 9.59 10.17
N GLY A 158 2.26 10.67 9.78
CA GLY A 158 3.70 10.78 9.82
C GLY A 158 4.16 12.22 10.03
N THR A 159 5.47 12.43 10.04
CA THR A 159 6.07 13.76 10.10
C THR A 159 7.08 13.95 8.98
N VAL A 160 7.00 15.05 8.26
CA VAL A 160 8.00 15.50 7.29
C VAL A 160 9.12 16.22 8.03
N PRO A 161 10.34 15.68 8.06
CA PRO A 161 11.48 16.37 8.65
C PRO A 161 11.78 17.70 7.92
N PRO A 162 12.34 18.70 8.60
CA PRO A 162 12.77 19.94 7.94
C PRO A 162 13.69 19.67 6.74
N GLY A 163 13.34 20.20 5.58
CA GLY A 163 14.12 20.04 4.33
C GLY A 163 13.90 18.72 3.59
N ALA A 164 13.10 17.79 4.11
CA ALA A 164 12.80 16.50 3.47
C ALA A 164 11.53 16.50 2.61
N GLY A 165 10.77 17.60 2.60
CA GLY A 165 9.48 17.69 1.91
C GLY A 165 9.61 17.53 0.41
N LEU A 166 8.89 16.56 -0.15
CA LEU A 166 8.84 16.27 -1.58
C LEU A 166 7.56 16.90 -2.16
N HIS A 167 7.67 17.60 -3.28
CA HIS A 167 6.53 18.29 -3.86
C HIS A 167 6.70 18.50 -5.37
N PRO A 168 5.63 18.41 -6.18
CA PRO A 168 5.71 18.64 -7.63
C PRO A 168 6.27 20.02 -8.00
N GLU A 169 5.96 21.07 -7.23
CA GLU A 169 6.52 22.42 -7.41
C GLU A 169 8.06 22.50 -7.27
N ARG A 170 8.71 21.48 -6.70
CA ARG A 170 10.18 21.41 -6.63
C ARG A 170 10.81 20.87 -7.91
N ILE A 171 10.03 20.27 -8.82
CA ILE A 171 10.51 19.76 -10.09
C ILE A 171 11.08 20.92 -10.93
N ARG A 172 12.25 20.69 -11.54
CA ARG A 172 12.97 21.71 -12.31
C ARG A 172 13.47 21.15 -13.63
N ALA A 173 13.66 22.03 -14.59
CA ALA A 173 14.33 21.69 -15.84
C ALA A 173 15.74 21.13 -15.55
N GLY A 174 16.05 19.97 -16.15
CA GLY A 174 17.31 19.25 -15.94
C GLY A 174 17.28 18.20 -14.84
N ASP A 175 16.15 18.04 -14.13
CA ASP A 175 15.97 16.90 -13.23
C ASP A 175 16.00 15.58 -14.01
N ALA A 176 16.61 14.56 -13.40
CA ALA A 176 16.53 13.20 -13.89
C ALA A 176 15.27 12.52 -13.36
N VAL A 177 14.56 11.82 -14.25
CA VAL A 177 13.48 10.90 -13.86
C VAL A 177 14.09 9.55 -13.50
N LEU A 178 13.74 9.06 -12.31
CA LEU A 178 14.17 7.79 -11.75
C LEU A 178 12.96 6.88 -11.54
N VAL A 179 13.17 5.58 -11.65
CA VAL A 179 12.22 4.55 -11.20
C VAL A 179 12.94 3.59 -10.26
N SER A 180 12.28 3.16 -9.18
CA SER A 180 12.92 2.30 -8.17
C SER A 180 13.00 0.82 -8.56
N GLY A 181 12.53 0.45 -9.75
CA GLY A 181 12.68 -0.88 -10.32
C GLY A 181 11.72 -1.14 -11.46
N ASP A 182 11.47 -2.42 -11.75
CA ASP A 182 10.62 -2.84 -12.87
C ASP A 182 9.15 -2.43 -12.72
N LEU A 183 8.48 -2.24 -13.85
CA LEU A 183 7.11 -1.72 -13.94
C LEU A 183 6.09 -2.84 -14.17
N GLY A 184 4.85 -2.60 -13.70
CA GLY A 184 3.65 -3.36 -14.06
C GLY A 184 3.45 -4.71 -13.36
N ARG A 185 4.32 -5.09 -12.41
CA ARG A 185 4.24 -6.41 -11.76
C ARG A 185 2.94 -6.62 -10.97
N HIS A 186 2.51 -5.63 -10.17
CA HIS A 186 1.29 -5.77 -9.38
C HIS A 186 0.05 -5.97 -10.27
N GLY A 187 -0.19 -5.06 -11.21
CA GLY A 187 -1.37 -5.15 -12.05
C GLY A 187 -1.41 -6.43 -12.88
N ILE A 188 -0.27 -6.90 -13.41
CA ILE A 188 -0.22 -8.20 -14.10
C ILE A 188 -0.47 -9.36 -13.16
N ALA A 189 0.11 -9.39 -11.96
CA ALA A 189 -0.12 -10.47 -10.99
C ALA A 189 -1.61 -10.62 -10.61
N VAL A 190 -2.29 -9.49 -10.36
CA VAL A 190 -3.71 -9.46 -10.01
C VAL A 190 -4.60 -9.84 -11.20
N LEU A 191 -4.36 -9.26 -12.38
CA LEU A 191 -5.12 -9.55 -13.59
C LEU A 191 -4.96 -11.01 -14.02
N ALA A 192 -3.74 -11.54 -14.02
CA ALA A 192 -3.47 -12.92 -14.39
C ALA A 192 -4.26 -13.90 -13.53
N GLN A 193 -4.30 -13.68 -12.22
CA GLN A 193 -5.07 -14.54 -11.33
C GLN A 193 -6.58 -14.39 -11.54
N ARG A 194 -7.07 -13.18 -11.81
CA ARG A 194 -8.49 -12.92 -12.04
C ARG A 194 -8.99 -13.57 -13.33
N GLU A 195 -8.17 -13.53 -14.38
CA GLU A 195 -8.48 -14.11 -15.69
C GLU A 195 -8.07 -15.60 -15.80
N GLY A 196 -7.50 -16.19 -14.73
CA GLY A 196 -7.06 -17.58 -14.72
C GLY A 196 -5.89 -17.88 -15.65
N LEU A 197 -5.07 -16.87 -15.97
CA LEU A 197 -3.90 -17.00 -16.82
C LEU A 197 -2.72 -17.57 -16.04
N ALA A 198 -2.24 -18.73 -16.47
CA ALA A 198 -1.06 -19.38 -15.91
C ALA A 198 0.14 -19.15 -16.85
N PHE A 199 1.12 -18.38 -16.37
CA PHE A 199 2.42 -18.24 -17.04
C PHE A 199 3.38 -19.32 -16.54
N GLU A 200 4.33 -19.75 -17.38
CA GLU A 200 5.38 -20.70 -16.98
C GLU A 200 6.18 -20.20 -15.75
N SER A 201 6.38 -18.89 -15.65
CA SER A 201 6.88 -18.22 -14.46
C SER A 201 5.83 -17.24 -13.95
N PRO A 202 5.21 -17.49 -12.78
CA PRO A 202 4.18 -16.60 -12.26
C PRO A 202 4.76 -15.21 -11.95
N VAL A 203 4.07 -14.17 -12.40
CA VAL A 203 4.39 -12.80 -12.02
C VAL A 203 3.88 -12.56 -10.61
N HIS A 204 4.76 -12.16 -9.72
CA HIS A 204 4.42 -11.78 -8.35
C HIS A 204 4.31 -10.26 -8.25
N SER A 205 3.26 -9.81 -7.57
CA SER A 205 3.08 -8.42 -7.16
C SER A 205 4.33 -7.89 -6.48
N ASP A 206 4.65 -6.64 -6.76
CA ASP A 206 5.77 -5.91 -6.18
C ASP A 206 5.42 -5.19 -4.87
N CYS A 207 4.19 -5.36 -4.36
CA CYS A 207 3.68 -4.80 -3.10
C CYS A 207 4.72 -4.80 -1.97
N ALA A 208 5.23 -3.62 -1.64
CA ALA A 208 6.31 -3.43 -0.67
C ALA A 208 6.32 -1.99 -0.12
N PRO A 209 6.83 -1.77 1.10
CA PRO A 209 6.94 -0.45 1.67
C PRO A 209 8.13 0.31 1.07
N LEU A 210 7.93 1.58 0.72
CA LEU A 210 8.87 2.44 0.01
C LEU A 210 9.54 3.49 0.91
N HIS A 211 9.05 3.69 2.13
CA HIS A 211 9.62 4.67 3.08
C HIS A 211 11.12 4.46 3.32
N ARG A 212 11.60 3.21 3.35
CA ARG A 212 13.02 2.88 3.47
C ARG A 212 13.83 3.28 2.23
N THR A 213 13.25 3.08 1.04
CA THR A 213 13.87 3.49 -0.24
C THR A 213 14.00 5.00 -0.31
N VAL A 214 12.95 5.74 0.05
CA VAL A 214 12.97 7.21 0.11
C VAL A 214 14.00 7.69 1.13
N ALA A 215 14.01 7.13 2.34
CA ALA A 215 15.00 7.46 3.37
C ALA A 215 16.43 7.19 2.89
N ALA A 216 16.69 6.04 2.27
CA ALA A 216 18.02 5.70 1.75
C ALA A 216 18.50 6.67 0.65
N LEU A 217 17.59 7.13 -0.23
CA LEU A 217 17.93 8.14 -1.24
C LEU A 217 18.31 9.48 -0.57
N GLN A 218 17.54 9.91 0.43
CA GLN A 218 17.80 11.14 1.18
C GLN A 218 19.12 11.06 1.98
N GLU A 219 19.38 9.93 2.66
CA GLU A 219 20.61 9.67 3.40
C GLU A 219 21.85 9.62 2.48
N ALA A 220 21.69 9.13 1.26
CA ALA A 220 22.73 9.14 0.24
C ALA A 220 23.00 10.56 -0.34
N GLY A 221 22.24 11.57 0.08
CA GLY A 221 22.39 12.95 -0.41
C GLY A 221 21.81 13.16 -1.81
N VAL A 222 20.90 12.30 -2.27
CA VAL A 222 20.14 12.55 -3.50
C VAL A 222 19.19 13.72 -3.25
N ASP A 223 19.36 14.80 -4.01
CA ASP A 223 18.44 15.95 -3.98
C ASP A 223 17.14 15.59 -4.70
N LEU A 224 16.31 14.82 -3.99
CA LEU A 224 15.00 14.38 -4.45
C LEU A 224 14.02 15.55 -4.32
N HIS A 225 13.53 16.02 -5.46
CA HIS A 225 12.58 17.13 -5.54
C HIS A 225 11.14 16.65 -5.36
N CYS A 226 10.80 15.54 -6.02
CA CYS A 226 9.48 14.94 -5.98
C CYS A 226 9.59 13.41 -6.08
N ALA A 227 8.66 12.70 -5.46
CA ALA A 227 8.46 11.28 -5.65
C ALA A 227 6.96 10.98 -5.75
N ARG A 228 6.62 9.94 -6.49
CA ARG A 228 5.26 9.42 -6.63
C ARG A 228 5.31 7.91 -6.72
N ASP A 229 4.46 7.23 -5.99
CA ASP A 229 4.25 5.81 -6.12
C ASP A 229 3.46 5.51 -7.39
N LEU A 230 3.80 4.41 -8.06
CA LEU A 230 3.31 4.13 -9.41
C LEU A 230 2.04 3.28 -9.40
N THR A 231 1.06 3.66 -8.59
CA THR A 231 -0.19 2.93 -8.36
C THR A 231 -1.15 3.06 -9.55
N ARG A 232 -2.36 3.60 -9.37
CA ARG A 232 -3.35 3.69 -10.45
C ARG A 232 -2.83 4.60 -11.57
N GLY A 233 -2.91 4.12 -12.81
CA GLY A 233 -2.37 4.82 -13.98
C GLY A 233 -0.88 4.58 -14.24
N GLY A 234 -0.18 3.86 -13.34
CA GLY A 234 1.22 3.48 -13.50
C GLY A 234 2.17 4.68 -13.63
N LEU A 235 3.32 4.45 -14.27
CA LEU A 235 4.31 5.49 -14.56
C LEU A 235 3.74 6.59 -15.46
N ALA A 236 2.92 6.23 -16.46
CA ALA A 236 2.34 7.19 -17.38
C ALA A 236 1.42 8.18 -16.66
N GLY A 237 0.49 7.70 -15.83
CA GLY A 237 -0.41 8.53 -15.04
C GLY A 237 0.35 9.46 -14.10
N ALA A 238 1.31 8.91 -13.33
CA ALA A 238 2.14 9.69 -12.42
C ALA A 238 2.90 10.81 -13.15
N VAL A 239 3.53 10.53 -14.29
CA VAL A 239 4.28 11.53 -15.04
C VAL A 239 3.37 12.61 -15.63
N VAL A 240 2.19 12.24 -16.13
CA VAL A 240 1.23 13.22 -16.68
C VAL A 240 0.71 14.15 -15.59
N GLU A 241 0.35 13.63 -14.41
CA GLU A 241 -0.09 14.44 -13.27
C GLU A 241 1.01 15.41 -12.82
N LEU A 242 2.23 14.90 -12.65
CA LEU A 242 3.36 15.70 -12.19
C LEU A 242 3.80 16.76 -13.21
N ALA A 243 3.78 16.46 -14.50
CA ALA A 243 4.03 17.43 -15.57
C ALA A 243 3.03 18.59 -15.49
N ALA A 244 1.74 18.28 -15.33
CA ALA A 244 0.69 19.28 -15.26
C ALA A 244 0.83 20.17 -14.00
N GLU A 245 1.13 19.58 -12.85
CA GLU A 245 1.28 20.32 -11.59
C GLU A 245 2.56 21.16 -11.54
N ALA A 246 3.67 20.63 -12.08
CA ALA A 246 4.95 21.36 -12.16
C ALA A 246 4.98 22.40 -13.30
N GLY A 247 4.06 22.31 -14.27
CA GLY A 247 4.05 23.19 -15.44
C GLY A 247 5.24 22.96 -16.36
N CYS A 248 5.68 21.71 -16.53
CA CYS A 248 6.81 21.34 -17.37
C CYS A 248 6.52 20.11 -18.25
N ASP A 249 7.33 19.93 -19.30
CA ASP A 249 7.33 18.70 -20.10
C ASP A 249 8.27 17.66 -19.47
N ILE A 250 7.87 16.39 -19.52
CA ILE A 250 8.66 15.26 -19.04
C ILE A 250 8.90 14.29 -20.19
N GLU A 251 10.16 14.09 -20.54
CA GLU A 251 10.58 13.17 -21.59
C GLU A 251 11.09 11.85 -20.99
N LEU A 252 10.54 10.73 -21.43
CA LEU A 252 10.96 9.39 -21.02
C LEU A 252 11.60 8.65 -22.20
N ASP A 253 12.78 8.09 -21.98
CA ASP A 253 13.41 7.17 -22.93
C ASP A 253 12.88 5.75 -22.70
N GLN A 254 11.98 5.31 -23.57
CA GLN A 254 11.33 4.00 -23.48
C GLN A 254 12.33 2.83 -23.42
N ALA A 255 13.48 2.93 -24.10
CA ALA A 255 14.47 1.86 -24.12
C ALA A 255 15.17 1.68 -22.75
N ARG A 256 15.07 2.67 -21.86
CA ARG A 256 15.66 2.66 -20.52
C ARG A 256 14.66 2.25 -19.44
N LEU A 257 13.38 2.06 -19.77
CA LEU A 257 12.37 1.68 -18.80
C LEU A 257 12.45 0.18 -18.49
N PRO A 258 12.58 -0.20 -17.21
CA PRO A 258 12.68 -1.58 -16.82
C PRO A 258 11.30 -2.25 -16.86
N VAL A 259 11.07 -3.09 -17.86
CA VAL A 259 9.91 -3.99 -17.93
C VAL A 259 10.42 -5.41 -18.03
N SER A 260 9.99 -6.29 -17.12
CA SER A 260 10.41 -7.69 -17.17
C SER A 260 9.76 -8.43 -18.35
N GLY A 261 10.44 -9.43 -18.90
CA GLY A 261 9.93 -10.24 -20.01
C GLY A 261 8.52 -10.81 -19.77
N PRO A 262 8.24 -11.43 -18.60
CA PRO A 262 6.90 -11.92 -18.28
C PRO A 262 5.83 -10.83 -18.24
N VAL A 263 6.13 -9.64 -17.71
CA VAL A 263 5.19 -8.51 -17.72
C VAL A 263 4.95 -8.02 -19.14
N ALA A 264 6.00 -7.86 -19.94
CA ALA A 264 5.86 -7.43 -21.34
C ALA A 264 4.99 -8.40 -22.16
N ALA A 265 5.24 -9.72 -22.03
CA ALA A 265 4.45 -10.74 -22.70
C ALA A 265 2.98 -10.75 -22.24
N ALA A 266 2.73 -10.57 -20.94
CA ALA A 266 1.37 -10.47 -20.41
C ALA A 266 0.65 -9.22 -20.92
N CYS A 267 1.33 -8.08 -20.94
CA CYS A 267 0.80 -6.82 -21.49
C CYS A 267 0.46 -6.96 -22.97
N GLU A 268 1.33 -7.58 -23.77
CA GLU A 268 1.09 -7.81 -25.20
C GLU A 268 -0.15 -8.70 -25.42
N LEU A 269 -0.27 -9.79 -24.66
CA LEU A 269 -1.42 -10.69 -24.72
C LEU A 269 -2.74 -10.00 -24.34
N LEU A 270 -2.70 -9.13 -23.33
CA LEU A 270 -3.87 -8.44 -22.77
C LEU A 270 -4.19 -7.11 -23.48
N GLY A 271 -3.36 -6.66 -24.41
CA GLY A 271 -3.51 -5.36 -25.07
C GLY A 271 -3.29 -4.17 -24.13
N LEU A 272 -2.39 -4.31 -23.16
CA LEU A 272 -2.07 -3.30 -22.16
C LEU A 272 -0.72 -2.65 -22.44
N ASP A 273 -0.57 -1.39 -22.02
CA ASP A 273 0.74 -0.72 -21.95
C ASP A 273 1.33 -0.91 -20.53
N PRO A 274 2.51 -1.53 -20.36
CA PRO A 274 3.13 -1.70 -19.05
C PRO A 274 3.35 -0.39 -18.27
N LEU A 275 3.45 0.76 -18.97
CA LEU A 275 3.54 2.08 -18.34
C LEU A 275 2.28 2.50 -17.60
N GLN A 276 1.12 1.96 -17.99
CA GLN A 276 -0.18 2.27 -17.39
C GLN A 276 -0.60 1.27 -16.31
N VAL A 277 0.16 0.17 -16.18
CA VAL A 277 -0.13 -0.90 -15.23
C VAL A 277 0.37 -0.52 -13.84
N ALA A 278 -0.49 -0.69 -12.85
CA ALA A 278 -0.19 -0.36 -11.47
C ALA A 278 0.97 -1.18 -10.89
N CYS A 279 1.73 -0.52 -10.04
CA CYS A 279 2.77 -1.04 -9.17
C CYS A 279 2.41 -0.70 -7.72
N GLU A 280 2.77 -1.55 -6.77
CA GLU A 280 2.46 -1.36 -5.33
C GLU A 280 3.71 -1.38 -4.45
N GLY A 281 4.89 -1.36 -5.07
CA GLY A 281 6.18 -1.24 -4.41
C GLY A 281 7.23 -0.59 -5.31
N ARG A 282 6.77 0.36 -6.15
CA ARG A 282 7.62 1.15 -7.04
C ARG A 282 7.28 2.62 -6.93
N LEU A 283 8.30 3.46 -7.01
CA LEU A 283 8.18 4.90 -7.12
C LEU A 283 8.85 5.39 -8.40
N GLY A 284 8.31 6.48 -8.94
CA GLY A 284 9.00 7.41 -9.82
C GLY A 284 9.50 8.60 -8.99
N GLY A 285 10.65 9.16 -9.35
CA GLY A 285 11.22 10.31 -8.64
C GLY A 285 11.95 11.29 -9.56
N PHE A 286 11.99 12.56 -9.15
CA PHE A 286 12.67 13.66 -9.84
C PHE A 286 13.82 14.12 -8.97
N ALA A 287 15.04 14.04 -9.48
CA ALA A 287 16.24 14.37 -8.71
C ALA A 287 17.18 15.29 -9.47
N GLY A 288 17.79 16.23 -8.74
CA GLY A 288 18.79 17.14 -9.29
C GLY A 288 20.03 16.39 -9.82
N HIS A 289 20.51 16.80 -11.00
CA HIS A 289 21.59 16.10 -11.72
C HIS A 289 22.93 16.02 -10.96
N GLY A 290 23.14 16.87 -9.95
CA GLY A 290 24.36 16.90 -9.12
C GLY A 290 24.50 15.76 -8.10
N GLY A 291 23.42 15.02 -7.80
CA GLY A 291 23.40 13.95 -6.79
C GLY A 291 23.57 12.53 -7.34
N LEU A 292 23.34 12.32 -8.64
CA LEU A 292 23.40 11.00 -9.28
C LEU A 292 24.84 10.67 -9.70
N ARG A 293 25.71 10.41 -8.72
CA ARG A 293 26.98 9.72 -9.03
C ARG A 293 26.64 8.31 -9.49
N ARG A 294 26.79 8.06 -10.80
CA ARG A 294 26.69 6.70 -11.35
C ARG A 294 27.66 5.78 -10.57
N PRO A 295 27.24 4.58 -10.17
CA PRO A 295 28.18 3.56 -9.71
C PRO A 295 29.18 3.21 -10.81
#